data_AF-A0A2G9TQ71-F1
#
_entry.id   AF-A0A2G9TQ71-F1
#
_cell.length_a   1.000
_cell.length_b   1.000
_cell.length_c   1.000
_cell.angle_alpha   90.00
_cell.angle_beta   90.00
_cell.angle_gamma   90.00
#
_symmetry.space_group_name_H-M   'P 1'
#
loop_
_entity.id
_entity.type
_entity.pdbx_description
1 polymer ?
#
loop_
_entity_poly.entity_id
_entity_poly.type
_entity_poly.pdbx_seq_one_letter_code
_entity_poly.pdbx_strand_id
1 'polypeptide(L)'
;LMKTLTEDNACNSLYEAKSCAIARFPVVLSIYATLCGILILAVERTIATLKYKTYEVHGSRIVAIILIGAQWLISSFFAILSVLIRSDPGYVHYCTVYVSHPRTAVFSLCVMSALEAVALVYFVLLLQSNQRRQVNEFVNNAMHTLTERYQLQ
;
A
#
# COMPACT_ATOMS: atom_id res chain seq x y z
N LEU A 1 18.16 13.93 19.06
CA LEU A 1 19.43 14.68 19.14
C LEU A 1 19.77 15.20 17.74
N MET A 2 19.27 16.38 17.41
CA MET A 2 19.48 17.04 16.11
C MET A 2 20.87 17.69 16.16
N LYS A 3 21.88 17.02 15.61
CA LYS A 3 23.24 17.55 15.50
C LYS A 3 23.25 18.60 14.39
N THR A 4 22.87 19.83 14.70
CA THR A 4 23.29 21.00 13.92
C THR A 4 24.77 21.20 14.17
N LEU A 5 25.60 20.48 13.42
CA LEU A 5 27.03 20.74 13.32
C LEU A 5 27.19 21.98 12.45
N THR A 6 27.44 23.11 13.12
CA THR A 6 28.03 24.31 12.54
C THR A 6 29.42 23.93 12.03
N GLU A 7 29.54 23.71 10.72
CA GLU A 7 30.83 23.52 10.06
C GLU A 7 30.94 24.61 8.99
N ASP A 8 31.94 25.47 9.12
CA ASP A 8 32.13 26.75 8.40
C ASP A 8 32.38 26.62 6.88
N ASN A 9 32.21 25.43 6.30
CA ASN A 9 32.37 25.16 4.87
C ASN A 9 31.11 24.53 4.29
N ALA A 10 30.36 25.26 3.46
CA ALA A 10 29.16 24.77 2.78
C ALA A 10 29.41 23.51 1.91
N CYS A 11 30.66 23.26 1.50
CA CYS A 11 31.07 22.05 0.78
C CYS A 11 31.30 20.84 1.70
N ASN A 12 31.52 21.00 3.01
CA ASN A 12 31.63 19.91 3.98
C ASN A 12 30.28 19.45 4.52
N SER A 13 29.18 20.13 4.17
CA SER A 13 27.80 19.64 4.36
C SER A 13 27.45 18.44 3.47
N LEU A 14 28.47 17.72 2.98
CA LEU A 14 28.33 16.40 2.38
C LEU A 14 27.96 15.41 3.49
N TYR A 15 26.68 15.40 3.87
CA TYR A 15 26.11 14.34 4.68
C TYR A 15 26.56 12.99 4.11
N GLU A 16 27.21 12.19 4.94
CA GLU A 16 27.63 10.84 4.58
C GLU A 16 26.42 10.09 3.98
N ALA A 17 26.58 9.51 2.79
CA ALA A 17 25.48 8.90 2.04
C ALA A 17 24.65 7.90 2.86
N LYS A 18 25.32 7.22 3.81
CA LYS A 18 24.72 6.31 4.79
C LYS A 18 23.80 7.03 5.78
N SER A 19 24.24 8.16 6.35
CA SER A 19 23.43 8.97 7.27
C SER A 19 22.19 9.55 6.57
N CYS A 20 22.32 9.92 5.29
CA CYS A 20 21.18 10.36 4.48
C CYS A 20 20.18 9.23 4.19
N ALA A 21 20.69 8.03 3.86
CA ALA A 21 19.85 6.85 3.61
C ALA A 21 19.04 6.45 4.85
N ILE A 22 19.65 6.51 6.04
CA ILE A 22 18.98 6.24 7.32
C ILE A 22 17.90 7.29 7.60
N ALA A 23 18.21 8.58 7.41
CA ALA A 23 17.24 9.65 7.65
C ALA A 23 16.02 9.58 6.71
N ARG A 24 16.21 9.06 5.48
CA ARG A 24 15.15 8.96 4.46
C ARG A 24 14.35 7.65 4.53
N PHE A 25 14.89 6.63 5.17
CA PHE A 25 14.24 5.32 5.31
C PHE A 25 12.82 5.40 5.88
N PRO A 26 12.51 6.18 6.94
CA PRO A 26 11.14 6.30 7.45
C PRO A 26 10.14 6.86 6.43
N VAL A 27 10.58 7.79 5.58
CA VAL A 27 9.74 8.41 4.55
C VAL A 27 9.46 7.42 3.41
N VAL A 28 10.48 6.69 2.98
CA VAL A 28 10.30 5.69 1.91
C VAL A 28 9.45 4.51 2.42
N LEU A 29 9.70 4.07 3.65
CA LEU A 29 8.89 3.05 4.31
C LEU A 29 7.43 3.47 4.46
N SER A 30 7.13 4.72 4.83
CA SER A 30 5.75 5.19 4.98
C SER A 30 5.00 5.24 3.65
N ILE A 31 5.65 5.63 2.56
CA ILE A 31 5.04 5.62 1.22
C ILE A 31 4.72 4.18 0.80
N TYR A 32 5.68 3.24 0.90
CA TYR A 32 5.38 1.85 0.55
C TYR A 32 4.34 1.22 1.49
N ALA A 33 4.39 1.51 2.78
CA ALA A 33 3.42 1.02 3.76
C ALA A 33 2.01 1.53 3.47
N THR A 34 1.85 2.79 3.06
CA THR A 34 0.54 3.34 2.69
C THR A 34 0.00 2.71 1.41
N LEU A 35 0.81 2.59 0.36
CA LEU A 35 0.41 1.95 -0.90
C LEU A 35 0.02 0.48 -0.72
N CYS A 36 0.85 -0.30 -0.03
CA CYS A 36 0.53 -1.70 0.27
C CYS A 36 -0.67 -1.82 1.21
N GLY A 37 -0.84 -0.88 2.15
CA GLY A 37 -1.99 -0.83 3.05
C GLY A 37 -3.31 -0.61 2.30
N ILE A 38 -3.33 0.29 1.32
CA ILE A 38 -4.50 0.56 0.47
C ILE A 38 -4.91 -0.72 -0.29
N LEU A 39 -3.95 -1.45 -0.86
CA LEU A 39 -4.21 -2.72 -1.55
C LEU A 39 -4.76 -3.80 -0.60
N ILE A 40 -4.16 -3.92 0.58
CA ILE A 40 -4.56 -4.94 1.57
C ILE A 40 -5.95 -4.65 2.14
N LEU A 41 -6.28 -3.38 2.39
CA LEU A 41 -7.64 -2.98 2.76
C LEU A 41 -8.64 -3.35 1.66
N ALA A 42 -8.28 -3.17 0.38
CA ALA A 42 -9.14 -3.57 -0.72
C ALA A 42 -9.36 -5.09 -0.74
N VAL A 43 -8.31 -5.88 -0.53
CA VAL A 43 -8.40 -7.34 -0.44
C VAL A 43 -9.24 -7.77 0.76
N GLU A 44 -9.05 -7.17 1.93
CA GLU A 44 -9.86 -7.43 3.12
C GLU A 44 -11.34 -7.18 2.84
N ARG A 45 -11.67 -6.03 2.23
CA ARG A 45 -13.05 -5.70 1.83
C ARG A 45 -13.61 -6.72 0.84
N THR A 46 -12.79 -7.22 -0.09
CA THR A 46 -13.18 -8.27 -1.03
C THR A 46 -13.53 -9.58 -0.31
N ILE A 47 -12.66 -10.00 0.62
CA ILE A 47 -12.85 -11.22 1.39
C ILE A 47 -14.11 -11.10 2.26
N ALA A 48 -14.30 -9.97 2.92
CA ALA A 48 -15.47 -9.68 3.74
C ALA A 48 -16.76 -9.73 2.91
N THR A 49 -16.79 -9.13 1.71
CA THR A 49 -17.95 -9.22 0.81
C THR A 49 -18.17 -10.66 0.34
N LEU A 50 -17.15 -11.33 -0.20
CA LEU A 50 -17.33 -12.62 -0.87
C LEU A 50 -17.63 -13.78 0.11
N LYS A 51 -17.04 -13.75 1.30
CA LYS A 51 -17.09 -14.82 2.30
C LYS A 51 -17.68 -14.36 3.64
N TYR A 52 -18.66 -13.46 3.60
CA TYR A 52 -19.31 -12.85 4.76
C TYR A 52 -19.59 -13.85 5.91
N LYS A 53 -20.31 -14.96 5.64
CA LYS A 53 -20.67 -15.96 6.67
C LYS A 53 -19.47 -16.62 7.36
N THR A 54 -18.40 -16.91 6.63
CA THR A 54 -17.19 -17.56 7.20
C THR A 54 -16.27 -16.54 7.87
N TYR A 55 -16.23 -15.33 7.31
CA TYR A 55 -15.42 -14.23 7.82
C TYR A 55 -15.89 -13.77 9.20
N GLU A 56 -17.21 -13.61 9.38
CA GLU A 56 -17.82 -13.14 10.63
C GLU A 56 -17.68 -14.15 11.78
N VAL A 57 -17.78 -15.46 11.47
CA VAL A 57 -17.88 -16.50 12.49
C VAL A 57 -16.51 -16.89 13.06
N HIS A 58 -15.44 -16.95 12.26
CA HIS A 58 -14.12 -17.41 12.75
C HIS A 58 -12.91 -16.66 12.13
N GLY A 59 -13.08 -15.93 11.03
CA GLY A 59 -11.95 -15.52 10.17
C GLY A 59 -11.40 -14.11 10.37
N SER A 60 -12.21 -13.15 10.83
CA SER A 60 -11.88 -11.71 10.70
C SER A 60 -10.55 -11.32 11.35
N ARG A 61 -10.31 -11.76 12.58
CA ARG A 61 -9.11 -11.37 13.35
C ARG A 61 -7.83 -12.04 12.84
N ILE A 62 -7.91 -13.31 12.44
CA ILE A 62 -6.77 -14.07 11.92
C ILE A 62 -6.39 -13.55 10.53
N VAL A 63 -7.39 -13.34 9.67
CA VAL A 63 -7.18 -12.78 8.33
C VAL A 63 -6.56 -11.38 8.42
N ALA A 64 -7.06 -10.52 9.31
CA ALA A 64 -6.47 -9.19 9.54
C ALA A 64 -5.01 -9.26 9.99
N ILE A 65 -4.65 -10.15 10.92
CA ILE A 65 -3.26 -10.31 11.38
C ILE A 65 -2.34 -10.77 10.25
N ILE A 66 -2.77 -11.76 9.46
CA ILE A 66 -2.00 -12.27 8.30
C ILE A 66 -1.80 -11.17 7.27
N LEU A 67 -2.86 -10.41 6.97
CA LEU A 67 -2.82 -9.31 6.02
C LEU A 67 -1.90 -8.17 6.47
N ILE A 68 -1.99 -7.74 7.74
CA ILE A 68 -1.09 -6.74 8.32
C ILE A 68 0.36 -7.24 8.30
N GLY A 69 0.59 -8.50 8.66
CA GLY A 69 1.92 -9.12 8.59
C GLY A 69 2.50 -9.10 7.18
N ALA A 70 1.69 -9.47 6.18
CA ALA A 70 2.07 -9.40 4.78
C ALA A 70 2.36 -7.96 4.32
N GLN A 71 1.57 -6.97 4.76
CA GLN A 71 1.78 -5.55 4.47
C GLN A 71 3.19 -5.12 4.90
N TRP A 72 3.54 -5.38 6.15
CA TRP A 72 4.81 -4.95 6.71
C TRP A 72 5.98 -5.70 6.08
N LEU A 73 5.84 -6.99 5.77
CA LEU A 73 6.86 -7.76 5.06
C LEU A 73 7.14 -7.19 3.66
N ILE A 74 6.09 -6.96 2.86
CA ILE A 74 6.22 -6.44 1.49
C ILE A 74 6.77 -5.01 1.51
N SER A 75 6.23 -4.15 2.38
CA SER A 75 6.66 -2.75 2.49
C SER A 75 8.11 -2.63 2.96
N SER A 76 8.51 -3.45 3.93
CA SER A 76 9.89 -3.49 4.41
C SER A 76 10.84 -4.03 3.35
N PHE A 77 10.45 -5.05 2.59
CA PHE A 77 11.24 -5.58 1.48
C PHE A 77 11.53 -4.50 0.42
N PHE A 78 10.49 -3.78 -0.06
CA PHE A 78 10.68 -2.71 -1.03
C PHE A 78 11.47 -1.52 -0.46
N ALA A 79 11.25 -1.15 0.80
CA ALA A 79 12.01 -0.10 1.46
C ALA A 79 13.50 -0.47 1.59
N ILE A 80 13.83 -1.69 2.02
CA ILE A 80 15.22 -2.18 2.13
C ILE A 80 15.87 -2.24 0.74
N LEU A 81 15.18 -2.80 -0.25
CA LEU A 81 15.69 -2.86 -1.63
C LEU A 81 16.00 -1.46 -2.18
N SER A 82 15.14 -0.48 -1.91
CA SER A 82 15.36 0.91 -2.34
C SER A 82 16.60 1.56 -1.69
N VAL A 83 16.94 1.16 -0.46
CA VAL A 83 18.14 1.61 0.24
C VAL A 83 19.39 0.89 -0.29
N LEU A 84 19.30 -0.42 -0.52
CA LEU A 84 20.42 -1.22 -1.04
C LEU A 84 20.84 -0.76 -2.44
N ILE A 85 19.89 -0.54 -3.35
CA ILE A 85 20.15 0.00 -4.70
C ILE A 85 20.80 1.39 -4.64
N ARG A 86 20.54 2.15 -3.57
CA ARG A 86 21.12 3.48 -3.36
C ARG A 86 22.50 3.44 -2.72
N SER A 87 22.93 2.32 -2.16
CA SER A 87 24.20 2.19 -1.45
C SER A 87 25.40 1.89 -2.36
N ASP A 88 25.21 1.77 -3.68
CA ASP A 88 26.30 1.51 -4.61
C ASP A 88 27.31 2.69 -4.67
N PRO A 89 28.61 2.46 -4.45
CA PRO A 89 29.61 3.51 -4.18
C PRO A 89 30.07 4.29 -5.42
N GLY A 90 29.32 4.27 -6.52
CA GLY A 90 29.80 4.75 -7.82
C GLY A 90 30.02 6.26 -7.94
N TYR A 91 29.25 7.11 -7.24
CA TYR A 91 29.25 8.56 -7.49
C TYR A 91 28.80 9.37 -6.27
N VAL A 92 29.17 10.66 -6.24
CA VAL A 92 28.90 11.62 -5.16
C VAL A 92 27.40 11.68 -4.83
N HIS A 93 26.97 10.94 -3.80
CA HIS A 93 25.62 10.98 -3.29
C HIS A 93 25.44 12.20 -2.40
N TYR A 94 25.14 13.34 -3.02
CA TYR A 94 24.60 14.47 -2.27
C TYR A 94 23.32 14.04 -1.54
N CYS A 95 23.19 14.42 -0.26
CA CYS A 95 21.95 14.25 0.49
C CYS A 95 20.92 15.27 0.03
N THR A 96 20.50 15.19 -1.23
CA THR A 96 19.43 16.04 -1.74
C THR A 96 18.13 15.25 -1.81
N VAL A 97 17.02 15.98 -1.68
CA VAL A 97 15.67 15.48 -1.93
C VAL A 97 15.60 14.87 -3.34
N TYR A 98 16.39 15.39 -4.28
CA TYR A 98 16.57 14.82 -5.61
C TYR A 98 17.58 13.68 -5.59
N VAL A 99 17.12 12.51 -6.03
CA VAL A 99 17.95 11.34 -6.24
C VAL A 99 19.08 11.71 -7.20
N SER A 100 20.33 11.54 -6.80
CA SER A 100 21.51 11.86 -7.62
C SER A 100 21.60 11.02 -8.92
N HIS A 101 20.72 10.04 -9.09
CA HIS A 101 20.51 9.29 -10.32
C HIS A 101 19.07 9.47 -10.85
N PRO A 102 18.86 10.18 -11.97
CA PRO A 102 17.52 10.37 -12.52
C PRO A 102 16.83 9.04 -12.87
N ARG A 103 17.59 8.00 -13.25
CA ARG A 103 17.02 6.69 -13.61
C ARG A 103 16.41 5.92 -12.44
N THR A 104 17.04 5.91 -11.26
CA THR A 104 16.53 5.16 -10.10
C THR A 104 15.34 5.88 -9.45
N ALA A 105 15.34 7.21 -9.48
CA ALA A 105 14.20 8.05 -9.07
C ALA A 105 12.99 7.79 -9.97
N VAL A 106 13.18 7.88 -11.28
CA VAL A 106 12.11 7.68 -12.27
C VAL A 106 11.57 6.25 -12.17
N PHE A 107 12.44 5.24 -12.01
CA PHE A 107 11.99 3.86 -11.82
C PHE A 107 11.12 3.68 -10.57
N SER A 108 11.55 4.20 -9.42
CA SER A 108 10.79 4.13 -8.18
C SER A 108 9.43 4.85 -8.30
N LEU A 109 9.41 6.03 -8.89
CA LEU A 109 8.17 6.80 -9.15
C LEU A 109 7.23 6.07 -10.12
N CYS A 110 7.76 5.49 -11.21
CA CYS A 110 6.98 4.69 -12.14
C CYS A 110 6.35 3.48 -11.45
N VAL A 111 7.11 2.75 -10.62
CA VAL A 111 6.58 1.60 -9.87
C VAL A 111 5.51 2.04 -8.88
N MET A 112 5.70 3.14 -8.16
CA MET A 112 4.69 3.70 -7.25
C MET A 112 3.40 4.09 -8.00
N SER A 113 3.52 4.83 -9.10
CA SER A 113 2.38 5.25 -9.90
C SER A 113 1.61 4.07 -10.53
N ALA A 114 2.33 3.02 -10.95
CA ALA A 114 1.71 1.79 -11.45
C ALA A 114 0.94 1.05 -10.35
N LEU A 115 1.51 0.94 -9.14
CA LEU A 115 0.84 0.33 -7.99
C LEU A 115 -0.43 1.11 -7.60
N GLU A 116 -0.37 2.45 -7.60
CA GLU A 116 -1.56 3.29 -7.37
C GLU A 116 -2.64 3.08 -8.43
N ALA A 117 -2.27 3.06 -9.71
CA ALA A 117 -3.22 2.82 -10.79
C ALA A 117 -3.90 1.45 -10.67
N VAL A 118 -3.13 0.39 -10.35
CA VAL A 118 -3.66 -0.95 -10.11
C VAL A 118 -4.61 -0.97 -8.91
N ALA A 119 -4.24 -0.29 -7.81
CA ALA A 119 -5.10 -0.17 -6.63
C ALA A 119 -6.43 0.50 -6.98
N LEU A 120 -6.40 1.61 -7.72
CA LEU A 120 -7.60 2.33 -8.16
C LEU A 120 -8.51 1.45 -9.02
N VAL A 121 -7.96 0.75 -10.01
CA VAL A 121 -8.73 -0.18 -10.85
C VAL A 121 -9.39 -1.26 -10.00
N TYR A 122 -8.65 -1.83 -9.04
CA TYR A 122 -9.18 -2.86 -8.14
C TYR A 122 -10.33 -2.32 -7.27
N PHE A 123 -10.20 -1.10 -6.74
CA PHE A 123 -11.27 -0.44 -5.98
C PHE A 123 -12.51 -0.18 -6.83
N VAL A 124 -12.36 0.24 -8.09
CA VAL A 124 -13.49 0.45 -9.01
C VAL A 124 -14.24 -0.86 -9.28
N LEU A 125 -13.49 -1.94 -9.57
CA LEU A 125 -14.09 -3.27 -9.80
C LEU A 125 -14.82 -3.77 -8.55
N LEU A 126 -14.23 -3.56 -7.36
CA LEU A 126 -14.87 -3.90 -6.09
C LEU A 126 -16.16 -3.12 -5.85
N LEU A 127 -16.16 -1.82 -6.13
CA LEU A 127 -17.33 -0.98 -5.98
C LEU A 127 -18.46 -1.47 -6.90
N GLN A 128 -18.16 -1.75 -8.16
CA GLN A 128 -19.14 -2.29 -9.11
C GLN A 128 -19.67 -3.67 -8.68
N SER A 129 -18.81 -4.55 -8.18
CA SER A 129 -19.19 -5.86 -7.68
C SER A 129 -20.10 -5.78 -6.45
N ASN A 130 -19.75 -4.91 -5.49
CA ASN A 130 -20.56 -4.63 -4.30
C ASN A 130 -21.93 -4.07 -4.66
N GLN A 131 -21.99 -3.07 -5.56
CA GLN A 131 -23.26 -2.49 -6.03
C GLN A 131 -24.14 -3.54 -6.72
N ARG A 132 -23.56 -4.37 -7.59
CA ARG A 132 -24.31 -5.46 -8.26
C ARG A 132 -24.88 -6.47 -7.25
N ARG A 133 -24.10 -6.84 -6.24
CA ARG A 133 -24.59 -7.75 -5.18
C ARG A 133 -25.71 -7.12 -4.36
N GLN A 134 -25.59 -5.86 -3.98
CA GLN A 134 -26.63 -5.16 -3.23
C GLN A 134 -27.95 -5.09 -4.02
N VAL A 135 -27.89 -4.83 -5.32
CA VAL A 135 -29.07 -4.85 -6.20
C VAL A 135 -29.65 -6.27 -6.28
N ASN A 136 -28.82 -7.30 -6.45
CA ASN A 136 -29.29 -8.68 -6.51
C ASN A 136 -29.94 -9.14 -5.20
N GLU A 137 -29.39 -8.76 -4.05
CA GLU A 137 -30.01 -9.05 -2.74
C GLU A 137 -31.34 -8.31 -2.57
N PHE A 138 -31.42 -7.05 -2.99
CA PHE A 138 -32.67 -6.29 -2.95
C PHE A 138 -33.74 -6.94 -3.85
N VAL A 139 -33.38 -7.33 -5.08
CA VAL A 139 -34.27 -8.02 -6.01
C VAL A 139 -34.70 -9.38 -5.45
N ASN A 140 -33.77 -10.18 -4.92
CA ASN A 140 -34.10 -11.47 -4.31
C ASN A 140 -35.04 -11.31 -3.11
N ASN A 141 -34.79 -10.34 -2.23
CA ASN A 141 -35.66 -10.09 -1.06
C ASN A 141 -37.06 -9.62 -1.50
N ALA A 142 -37.13 -8.71 -2.47
CA ALA A 142 -38.40 -8.27 -3.04
C ALA A 142 -39.17 -9.44 -3.67
N MET A 143 -38.47 -10.30 -4.43
CA MET A 143 -39.04 -11.49 -5.05
C MET A 143 -39.49 -12.51 -4.00
N HIS A 144 -38.71 -12.77 -2.96
CA HIS A 144 -39.08 -13.67 -1.85
C HIS A 144 -40.31 -13.16 -1.10
N THR A 145 -40.41 -11.85 -0.88
CA THR A 145 -41.57 -11.20 -0.25
C THR A 145 -42.82 -11.33 -1.13
N LEU A 146 -42.68 -11.22 -2.45
CA LEU A 146 -43.80 -11.42 -3.39
C LEU A 146 -44.21 -12.89 -3.44
N THR A 147 -43.26 -13.83 -3.51
CA THR A 147 -43.56 -15.27 -3.50
C THR A 147 -44.26 -15.71 -2.21
N GLU A 148 -43.86 -15.21 -1.04
CA GLU A 148 -44.57 -15.46 0.22
C GLU A 148 -45.99 -14.89 0.22
N ARG A 149 -46.20 -13.69 -0.34
CA ARG A 149 -47.52 -13.06 -0.39
C ARG A 149 -48.47 -13.71 -1.40
N TYR A 150 -47.94 -14.25 -2.50
CA TYR A 150 -48.76 -14.82 -3.57
C TYR A 150 -48.90 -16.35 -3.50
N GLN A 151 -48.27 -17.04 -2.53
CA GLN A 151 -48.26 -18.51 -2.39
C GLN A 151 -48.14 -19.23 -3.75
N LEU A 152 -47.17 -18.81 -4.57
CA LEU A 152 -46.84 -19.53 -5.80
C LEU A 152 -46.03 -20.76 -5.41
N GLN A 153 -46.74 -21.88 -5.21
CA GLN A 153 -46.20 -23.22 -5.04
C GLN A 153 -45.92 -23.85 -6.41
#